data_AF-A9CXR1-F1
#
_entry.id   AF-A9CXR1-F1
#
_cell.length_a   1.000
_cell.length_b   1.000
_cell.length_c   1.000
_cell.angle_alpha   90.00
_cell.angle_beta   90.00
_cell.angle_gamma   90.00
#
_symmetry.space_group_name_H-M   'P 1'
#
loop_
_entity.id
_entity.type
_entity.pdbx_description
1 polymer ?
#
loop_
_entity_poly.entity_id
_entity_poly.type
_entity_poly.pdbx_seq_one_letter_code
_entity_poly.pdbx_strand_id
1 'polypeptide(L)'
;AWQIWLNVFRDCSFYSAMVTIFTGTNPPGGIAWERRDDFELFGALGIGSGGFLPVYQAGFTEILRMVINGYEDDQRLIIGGISTLAEQLARQEIRGTTPGRHVRFSKVNRISKDNGKISLATDVKPVDAFDRVIVTSNNRAMQMVHGLSADETFLNQDVCRAVRETHLTGSSKLFMLTRDKFWLKNKLPLTIQSDGLVRGVYCLDYESDNPGGPGVVLLSYTWEDDAHKLLAITDKKQRCQHLVDELSAIHPEFARYLVPAGGDYERYVL
;
A
#
# COMPACT_ATOMS: atom_id res chain seq x y z
N ALA A 1 -10.98 -24.27 -13.26
CA ALA A 1 -10.26 -24.36 -11.97
C ALA A 1 -10.60 -23.20 -11.03
N TRP A 2 -10.44 -21.91 -11.41
CA TRP A 2 -10.70 -20.74 -10.53
C TRP A 2 -12.10 -20.71 -9.88
N GLN A 3 -13.17 -21.00 -10.61
CA GLN A 3 -14.54 -20.97 -10.08
C GLN A 3 -14.74 -21.90 -8.87
N ILE A 4 -13.98 -23.00 -8.76
CA ILE A 4 -14.07 -23.91 -7.61
C ILE A 4 -13.58 -23.20 -6.35
N TRP A 5 -12.45 -22.48 -6.43
CA TRP A 5 -11.94 -21.68 -5.31
C TRP A 5 -12.94 -20.61 -4.88
N LEU A 6 -13.60 -19.94 -5.82
CA LEU A 6 -14.65 -18.96 -5.51
C LEU A 6 -15.84 -19.63 -4.81
N ASN A 7 -16.33 -20.76 -5.33
CA ASN A 7 -17.48 -21.46 -4.74
C ASN A 7 -17.21 -21.90 -3.31
N VAL A 8 -15.96 -22.25 -2.98
CA VAL A 8 -15.57 -22.73 -1.64
C VAL A 8 -15.24 -21.58 -0.69
N PHE A 9 -14.51 -20.55 -1.14
CA PHE A 9 -13.87 -19.57 -0.25
C PHE A 9 -14.31 -18.11 -0.44
N ARG A 10 -15.32 -17.81 -1.28
CA ARG A 10 -15.79 -16.42 -1.48
C ARG A 10 -16.23 -15.72 -0.19
N ASP A 11 -16.71 -16.50 0.79
CA ASP A 11 -17.21 -16.02 2.08
C ASP A 11 -16.22 -16.31 3.24
N CYS A 12 -14.96 -16.64 2.92
CA CYS A 12 -13.91 -16.92 3.90
C CYS A 12 -12.87 -15.79 3.93
N SER A 13 -12.46 -15.39 5.13
CA SER A 13 -11.26 -14.56 5.30
C SER A 13 -10.01 -15.38 5.03
N PHE A 14 -8.88 -14.70 4.85
CA PHE A 14 -7.60 -15.37 4.69
C PHE A 14 -7.31 -16.29 5.88
N TYR A 15 -7.49 -15.79 7.11
CA TYR A 15 -7.29 -16.61 8.30
C TYR A 15 -8.22 -17.81 8.37
N SER A 16 -9.54 -17.63 8.14
CA SER A 16 -10.48 -18.75 8.26
C SER A 16 -10.23 -19.82 7.20
N ALA A 17 -9.90 -19.42 5.96
CA ALA A 17 -9.50 -20.35 4.92
C ALA A 17 -8.24 -21.12 5.30
N MET A 18 -7.20 -20.43 5.82
CA MET A 18 -5.97 -21.08 6.28
C MET A 18 -6.25 -22.09 7.40
N VAL A 19 -7.09 -21.74 8.38
CA VAL A 19 -7.49 -22.69 9.43
C VAL A 19 -8.18 -23.91 8.82
N THR A 20 -9.17 -23.72 7.96
CA THR A 20 -9.86 -24.84 7.29
C THR A 20 -8.89 -25.74 6.50
N ILE A 21 -7.93 -25.15 5.80
CA ILE A 21 -6.98 -25.89 4.96
C ILE A 21 -5.96 -26.66 5.83
N PHE A 22 -5.32 -25.98 6.78
CA PHE A 22 -4.15 -26.52 7.48
C PHE A 22 -4.48 -27.27 8.77
N THR A 23 -5.69 -27.14 9.33
CA THR A 23 -6.16 -28.00 10.42
C THR A 23 -7.20 -29.03 9.95
N GLY A 24 -7.43 -29.12 8.64
CA GLY A 24 -8.39 -30.03 8.03
C GLY A 24 -7.91 -31.49 8.01
N THR A 25 -8.70 -32.37 7.39
CA THR A 25 -8.38 -33.81 7.28
C THR A 25 -7.28 -34.14 6.28
N ASN A 26 -6.93 -33.19 5.40
CA ASN A 26 -5.89 -33.35 4.39
C ASN A 26 -5.05 -32.06 4.28
N PRO A 27 -4.27 -31.72 5.32
CA PRO A 27 -3.47 -30.50 5.32
C PRO A 27 -2.39 -30.59 4.22
N PRO A 28 -2.17 -29.52 3.44
CA PRO A 28 -1.08 -29.48 2.47
C PRO A 28 0.25 -29.80 3.15
N GLY A 29 1.04 -30.71 2.57
CA GLY A 29 2.28 -31.21 3.18
C GLY A 29 2.10 -32.32 4.22
N GLY A 30 0.86 -32.73 4.52
CA GLY A 30 0.55 -33.87 5.38
C GLY A 30 0.72 -33.64 6.88
N ILE A 31 1.08 -32.41 7.28
CA ILE A 31 1.25 -32.02 8.69
C ILE A 31 0.22 -30.95 9.00
N ALA A 32 -0.66 -31.23 9.96
CA ALA A 32 -1.63 -30.26 10.43
C ALA A 32 -0.93 -29.17 11.23
N TRP A 33 -1.33 -27.92 11.04
CA TRP A 33 -0.79 -26.79 11.80
C TRP A 33 -1.37 -26.75 13.21
N GLU A 34 -0.53 -26.40 14.18
CA GLU A 34 -0.93 -26.14 15.55
C GLU A 34 -1.57 -24.76 15.68
N ARG A 35 -2.80 -24.75 16.21
CA ARG A 35 -3.45 -23.51 16.62
C ARG A 35 -3.03 -23.23 18.07
N ARG A 36 -2.42 -22.08 18.40
CA ARG A 36 -2.37 -20.79 17.66
C ARG A 36 -1.04 -20.53 16.93
N ASP A 37 0.03 -21.20 17.33
CA ASP A 37 1.42 -20.81 17.09
C ASP A 37 1.79 -20.77 15.60
N ASP A 38 1.45 -21.79 14.81
CA ASP A 38 1.80 -21.84 13.38
C ASP A 38 1.14 -20.70 12.59
N PHE A 39 -0.06 -20.27 13.01
CA PHE A 39 -0.76 -19.17 12.37
C PHE A 39 -0.16 -17.81 12.72
N GLU A 40 0.50 -17.67 13.88
CA GLU A 40 1.24 -16.44 14.20
C GLU A 40 2.57 -16.40 13.47
N LEU A 41 3.28 -17.54 13.44
CA LEU A 41 4.51 -17.69 12.66
C LEU A 41 4.27 -17.41 11.18
N PHE A 42 3.22 -18.00 10.59
CA PHE A 42 2.84 -17.71 9.21
C PHE A 42 2.44 -16.24 9.01
N GLY A 43 1.81 -15.63 10.02
CA GLY A 43 1.41 -14.22 9.97
C GLY A 43 2.62 -13.28 9.90
N ALA A 44 3.69 -13.61 10.61
CA ALA A 44 4.96 -12.88 10.56
C ALA A 44 5.77 -13.19 9.29
N LEU A 45 5.72 -14.44 8.81
CA LEU A 45 6.43 -14.89 7.60
C LEU A 45 5.83 -14.32 6.31
N GLY A 46 4.51 -14.45 6.16
CA GLY A 46 3.77 -14.11 4.96
C GLY A 46 4.06 -15.00 3.76
N ILE A 47 3.85 -14.47 2.56
CA ILE A 47 3.87 -15.24 1.30
C ILE A 47 4.78 -14.68 0.20
N GLY A 48 5.63 -13.70 0.52
CA GLY A 48 6.55 -13.07 -0.44
C GLY A 48 6.77 -11.58 -0.18
N SER A 49 5.74 -10.88 0.31
CA SER A 49 5.76 -9.42 0.52
C SER A 49 5.80 -8.99 2.00
N GLY A 50 6.46 -9.78 2.85
CA GLY A 50 6.53 -9.56 4.30
C GLY A 50 5.33 -10.14 5.07
N GLY A 51 5.22 -9.82 6.36
CA GLY A 51 4.20 -10.39 7.23
C GLY A 51 2.76 -10.01 6.84
N PHE A 52 1.88 -11.01 6.70
CA PHE A 52 0.48 -10.84 6.28
C PHE A 52 -0.53 -10.85 7.45
N LEU A 53 -0.06 -10.96 8.69
CA LEU A 53 -0.92 -10.92 9.88
C LEU A 53 -1.98 -9.79 9.84
N PRO A 54 -1.66 -8.54 9.44
CA PRO A 54 -2.63 -7.44 9.48
C PRO A 54 -3.78 -7.59 8.48
N VAL A 55 -3.58 -8.41 7.43
CA VAL A 55 -4.56 -8.63 6.36
C VAL A 55 -5.27 -9.99 6.48
N TYR A 56 -5.17 -10.66 7.64
CA TYR A 56 -5.88 -11.92 7.92
C TYR A 56 -7.40 -11.84 7.76
N GLN A 57 -7.97 -10.64 7.89
CA GLN A 57 -9.41 -10.39 7.70
C GLN A 57 -9.80 -10.15 6.24
N ALA A 58 -8.84 -9.94 5.33
CA ALA A 58 -9.14 -9.83 3.89
C ALA A 58 -9.74 -11.14 3.38
N GLY A 59 -10.54 -11.09 2.31
CA GLY A 59 -11.09 -12.29 1.69
C GLY A 59 -9.98 -13.20 1.15
N PHE A 60 -10.05 -14.51 1.37
CA PHE A 60 -9.02 -15.43 0.87
C PHE A 60 -8.85 -15.37 -0.66
N THR A 61 -9.94 -15.09 -1.37
CA THR A 61 -9.91 -14.92 -2.83
C THR A 61 -9.14 -13.68 -3.29
N GLU A 62 -8.95 -12.67 -2.41
CA GLU A 62 -8.04 -11.55 -2.65
C GLU A 62 -6.58 -12.02 -2.64
N ILE A 63 -6.22 -12.82 -1.64
CA ILE A 63 -4.86 -13.38 -1.53
C ILE A 63 -4.55 -14.33 -2.68
N LEU A 64 -5.46 -15.27 -2.94
CA LEU A 64 -5.24 -16.31 -3.92
C LEU A 64 -5.07 -15.75 -5.34
N ARG A 65 -5.77 -14.66 -5.70
CA ARG A 65 -5.60 -14.06 -7.03
C ARG A 65 -4.26 -13.34 -7.17
N MET A 66 -3.70 -12.76 -6.10
CA MET A 66 -2.36 -12.15 -6.15
C MET A 66 -1.32 -13.23 -6.47
N VAL A 67 -1.43 -14.39 -5.82
CA VAL A 67 -0.55 -15.54 -6.09
C VAL A 67 -0.73 -16.06 -7.52
N ILE A 68 -1.97 -16.33 -7.95
CA ILE A 68 -2.23 -16.88 -9.29
C ILE A 68 -1.79 -15.93 -10.41
N ASN A 69 -1.96 -14.62 -10.21
CA ASN A 69 -1.56 -13.62 -11.20
C ASN A 69 -0.05 -13.28 -11.15
N GLY A 70 0.72 -13.91 -10.25
CA GLY A 70 2.17 -13.70 -10.13
C GLY A 70 2.56 -12.35 -9.53
N TYR A 71 1.68 -11.72 -8.73
CA TYR A 71 1.96 -10.41 -8.13
C TYR A 71 2.88 -10.48 -6.90
N GLU A 72 3.06 -11.69 -6.35
CA GLU A 72 3.94 -11.96 -5.20
C GLU A 72 5.34 -12.46 -5.60
N ASP A 73 5.65 -12.50 -6.90
CA ASP A 73 6.93 -13.04 -7.42
C ASP A 73 7.67 -12.01 -8.29
N ASP A 74 9.00 -12.09 -8.30
CA ASP A 74 9.92 -11.30 -9.14
C ASP A 74 9.64 -9.77 -9.16
N GLN A 75 9.34 -9.17 -8.00
CA GLN A 75 9.07 -7.73 -7.93
C GLN A 75 10.30 -6.91 -8.31
N ARG A 76 10.09 -5.83 -9.05
CA ARG A 76 11.16 -4.97 -9.57
C ARG A 76 11.16 -3.61 -8.90
N LEU A 77 12.36 -3.14 -8.54
CA LEU A 77 12.59 -1.75 -8.17
C LEU A 77 12.83 -0.91 -9.43
N ILE A 78 12.09 0.19 -9.59
CA ILE A 78 12.33 1.16 -10.65
C ILE A 78 13.30 2.21 -10.13
N ILE A 79 14.53 2.17 -10.63
CA ILE A 79 15.53 3.21 -10.37
C ILE A 79 15.03 4.54 -10.91
N GLY A 80 15.08 5.60 -10.09
CA GLY A 80 14.46 6.90 -10.38
C GLY A 80 13.00 7.03 -9.91
N GLY A 81 12.38 5.94 -9.45
CA GLY A 81 11.05 5.94 -8.85
C GLY A 81 9.90 5.76 -9.85
N ILE A 82 8.81 5.13 -9.40
CA ILE A 82 7.62 4.84 -10.23
C ILE A 82 6.93 6.11 -10.76
N SER A 83 7.11 7.27 -10.13
CA SER A 83 6.56 8.56 -10.58
C SER A 83 6.99 8.93 -12.00
N THR A 84 8.16 8.46 -12.44
CA THR A 84 8.65 8.65 -13.81
C THR A 84 7.66 8.14 -14.86
N LEU A 85 6.91 7.06 -14.58
CA LEU A 85 5.86 6.57 -15.49
C LEU A 85 4.79 7.63 -15.73
N ALA A 86 4.26 8.25 -14.66
CA ALA A 86 3.23 9.28 -14.77
C ALA A 86 3.77 10.55 -15.46
N GLU A 87 5.01 10.93 -15.16
CA GLU A 87 5.67 12.07 -15.81
C GLU A 87 5.85 11.86 -17.32
N GLN A 88 6.26 10.66 -17.74
CA GLN A 88 6.42 10.33 -19.16
C GLN A 88 5.09 10.25 -19.88
N LEU A 89 4.07 9.63 -19.27
CA LEU A 89 2.70 9.63 -19.82
C LEU A 89 2.17 11.06 -20.01
N ALA A 90 2.42 11.96 -19.05
CA ALA A 90 1.99 13.35 -19.15
C ALA A 90 2.69 14.12 -20.28
N ARG A 91 3.91 13.72 -20.66
CA ARG A 91 4.73 14.38 -21.70
C ARG A 91 4.62 13.74 -23.08
N GLN A 92 3.96 12.60 -23.22
CA GLN A 92 3.81 11.92 -24.50
C GLN A 92 3.12 12.82 -25.53
N GLU A 93 3.73 13.00 -26.70
CA GLU A 93 3.09 13.74 -27.80
C GLU A 93 2.03 12.89 -28.50
N ILE A 94 0.81 13.41 -28.54
CA ILE A 94 -0.34 12.80 -29.19
C ILE A 94 -1.02 13.88 -30.01
N ARG A 95 -0.99 13.74 -31.35
CA ARG A 95 -1.64 14.69 -32.29
C ARG A 95 -1.27 16.16 -32.06
N GLY A 96 0.01 16.43 -31.73
CA GLY A 96 0.52 17.79 -31.54
C GLY A 96 0.26 18.42 -30.16
N THR A 97 -0.24 17.66 -29.18
CA THR A 97 -0.37 18.09 -27.79
C THR A 97 0.15 17.01 -26.84
N THR A 98 0.25 17.31 -25.54
CA THR A 98 0.66 16.38 -24.49
C THR A 98 -0.44 16.28 -23.42
N PRO A 99 -0.75 15.10 -22.86
CA PRO A 99 -1.78 14.94 -21.84
C PRO A 99 -1.65 15.91 -20.66
N GLY A 100 -0.41 16.20 -20.22
CA GLY A 100 -0.13 17.12 -19.12
C GLY A 100 -0.66 18.54 -19.32
N ARG A 101 -0.75 19.02 -20.57
CA ARG A 101 -1.33 20.35 -20.89
C ARG A 101 -2.84 20.41 -20.69
N HIS A 102 -3.50 19.25 -20.60
CA HIS A 102 -4.94 19.14 -20.39
C HIS A 102 -5.32 18.90 -18.93
N VAL A 103 -4.34 18.77 -18.03
CA VAL A 103 -4.59 18.62 -16.59
C VAL A 103 -4.97 19.97 -15.99
N ARG A 104 -6.14 20.03 -15.36
CA ARG A 104 -6.58 21.19 -14.57
C ARG A 104 -6.39 20.88 -13.09
N PHE A 105 -5.48 21.60 -12.43
CA PHE A 105 -5.22 21.46 -10.98
C PHE A 105 -6.30 22.15 -10.16
N SER A 106 -7.51 21.59 -10.17
CA SER A 106 -8.64 22.06 -9.38
C SER A 106 -9.42 20.85 -8.87
N LYS A 107 -9.72 20.86 -7.57
CA LYS A 107 -10.50 19.78 -6.96
C LYS A 107 -11.91 19.79 -7.56
N VAL A 108 -12.34 18.63 -8.03
CA VAL A 108 -13.74 18.41 -8.41
C VAL A 108 -14.53 18.09 -7.15
N ASN A 109 -15.60 18.83 -6.92
CA ASN A 109 -16.55 18.63 -5.84
C ASN A 109 -17.74 17.82 -6.39
N ARG A 110 -18.93 18.41 -6.46
CA ARG A 110 -20.14 17.74 -6.96
C ARG A 110 -20.07 17.46 -8.46
N ILE A 111 -20.54 16.28 -8.85
CA ILE A 111 -20.80 15.91 -10.25
C ILE A 111 -22.33 15.83 -10.41
N SER A 112 -22.88 16.52 -11.40
CA SER A 112 -24.32 16.55 -11.67
C SER A 112 -24.62 16.32 -13.15
N LYS A 113 -25.84 15.88 -13.45
CA LYS A 113 -26.31 15.67 -14.80
C LYS A 113 -27.56 16.51 -15.04
N ASP A 114 -27.55 17.29 -16.10
CA ASP A 114 -28.70 18.08 -16.53
C ASP A 114 -28.80 18.07 -18.06
N ASN A 115 -30.01 17.92 -18.59
CA ASN A 115 -30.29 17.91 -20.04
C ASN A 115 -29.34 17.02 -20.87
N GLY A 116 -28.93 15.87 -20.31
CA GLY A 116 -28.04 14.90 -20.97
C GLY A 116 -26.54 15.23 -20.92
N LYS A 117 -26.15 16.39 -20.37
CA LYS A 117 -24.76 16.79 -20.14
C LYS A 117 -24.36 16.61 -18.67
N ILE A 118 -23.06 16.47 -18.41
CA ILE A 118 -22.49 16.27 -17.08
C ILE A 118 -21.68 17.50 -16.68
N SER A 119 -22.03 18.12 -15.56
CA SER A 119 -21.39 19.32 -15.05
C SER A 119 -20.52 19.00 -13.83
N LEU A 120 -19.37 19.68 -13.73
CA LEU A 120 -18.41 19.49 -12.64
C LEU A 120 -18.30 20.78 -11.81
N ALA A 121 -18.67 20.73 -10.54
CA ALA A 121 -18.36 21.81 -9.61
C ALA A 121 -16.89 21.74 -9.19
N THR A 122 -16.18 22.87 -9.16
CA THR A 122 -14.80 22.95 -8.64
C THR A 122 -14.65 24.12 -7.67
N ASP A 123 -13.54 24.15 -6.94
CA ASP A 123 -13.26 25.18 -5.92
C ASP A 123 -13.13 26.61 -6.50
N VAL A 124 -12.80 26.75 -7.79
CA VAL A 124 -12.49 28.06 -8.38
C VAL A 124 -13.67 28.62 -9.17
N LYS A 125 -14.32 27.80 -10.02
CA LYS A 125 -15.59 28.06 -10.74
C LYS A 125 -16.25 26.74 -11.19
N PRO A 126 -17.56 26.69 -11.44
CA PRO A 126 -18.16 25.57 -12.17
C PRO A 126 -17.45 25.38 -13.50
N VAL A 127 -17.09 24.14 -13.84
CA VAL A 127 -16.48 23.79 -15.13
C VAL A 127 -17.57 23.39 -16.11
N ASP A 128 -17.28 23.65 -17.39
CA ASP A 128 -18.10 23.38 -18.57
C ASP A 128 -18.86 22.04 -18.54
N ALA A 129 -19.97 21.99 -19.29
CA ALA A 129 -20.78 20.79 -19.45
C ALA A 129 -20.09 19.78 -20.38
N PHE A 130 -19.84 18.57 -19.88
CA PHE A 130 -19.20 17.46 -20.62
C PHE A 130 -20.21 16.46 -21.14
N ASP A 131 -19.90 15.82 -22.27
CA ASP A 131 -20.66 14.69 -22.78
C ASP A 131 -20.43 13.41 -21.98
N ARG A 132 -19.20 13.20 -21.50
CA ARG A 132 -18.77 11.99 -20.79
C ARG A 132 -17.77 12.38 -19.71
N VAL A 133 -17.78 11.62 -18.62
CA VAL A 133 -16.87 11.80 -17.48
C VAL A 133 -16.37 10.42 -17.05
N ILE A 134 -15.06 10.32 -16.81
CA ILE A 134 -14.43 9.16 -16.18
C ILE A 134 -13.95 9.61 -14.81
N VAL A 135 -14.31 8.86 -13.77
CA VAL A 135 -13.97 9.18 -12.39
C VAL A 135 -12.98 8.14 -11.88
N THR A 136 -11.79 8.58 -11.51
CA THR A 136 -10.70 7.72 -11.01
C THR A 136 -10.31 8.04 -9.55
N SER A 137 -11.04 8.95 -8.89
CA SER A 137 -10.91 9.17 -7.45
C SER A 137 -11.33 7.91 -6.69
N ASN A 138 -10.86 7.75 -5.45
CA ASN A 138 -11.31 6.63 -4.63
C ASN A 138 -12.84 6.66 -4.39
N ASN A 139 -13.40 5.52 -4.02
CA ASN A 139 -14.84 5.35 -3.81
C ASN A 139 -15.39 6.20 -2.65
N ARG A 140 -14.56 6.59 -1.67
CA ARG A 140 -14.97 7.53 -0.60
C ARG A 140 -15.25 8.92 -1.17
N ALA A 141 -14.41 9.40 -2.10
CA ALA A 141 -14.64 10.65 -2.80
C ALA A 141 -15.85 10.55 -3.74
N MET A 142 -16.04 9.42 -4.43
CA MET A 142 -17.23 9.17 -5.25
C MET A 142 -18.53 9.34 -4.44
N GLN A 143 -18.58 8.80 -3.22
CA GLN A 143 -19.72 8.94 -2.32
C GLN A 143 -19.81 10.35 -1.71
N MET A 144 -18.76 10.79 -1.01
CA MET A 144 -18.81 11.92 -0.08
C MET A 144 -18.56 13.28 -0.74
N VAL A 145 -17.82 13.31 -1.85
CA VAL A 145 -17.43 14.56 -2.52
C VAL A 145 -18.23 14.74 -3.81
N HIS A 146 -18.22 13.72 -4.66
CA HIS A 146 -18.85 13.77 -5.98
C HIS A 146 -20.35 13.53 -5.94
N GLY A 147 -20.84 12.81 -4.93
CA GLY A 147 -22.27 12.50 -4.77
C GLY A 147 -22.79 11.48 -5.76
N LEU A 148 -21.92 10.61 -6.29
CA LEU A 148 -22.25 9.65 -7.35
C LEU A 148 -23.12 8.49 -6.89
N SER A 149 -23.19 8.23 -5.58
CA SER A 149 -23.94 7.13 -4.98
C SER A 149 -25.10 7.60 -4.09
N ALA A 150 -25.59 8.83 -4.32
CA ALA A 150 -26.70 9.42 -3.56
C ALA A 150 -28.06 8.97 -4.10
N ASP A 151 -28.17 8.75 -5.41
CA ASP A 151 -29.36 8.31 -6.14
C ASP A 151 -28.93 7.56 -7.42
N GLU A 152 -29.89 7.17 -8.26
CA GLU A 152 -29.65 6.41 -9.50
C GLU A 152 -29.38 7.28 -10.74
N THR A 153 -29.01 8.55 -10.58
CA THR A 153 -28.71 9.46 -11.71
C THR A 153 -27.55 8.95 -12.56
N PHE A 154 -26.52 8.38 -11.93
CA PHE A 154 -25.29 7.92 -12.59
C PHE A 154 -25.04 6.42 -12.47
N LEU A 155 -25.41 5.81 -11.35
CA LEU A 155 -25.08 4.43 -11.00
C LEU A 155 -26.35 3.73 -10.53
N ASN A 156 -26.55 2.47 -10.89
CA ASN A 156 -27.67 1.70 -10.34
C ASN A 156 -27.42 1.37 -8.85
N GLN A 157 -28.47 0.92 -8.16
CA GLN A 157 -28.39 0.66 -6.73
C GLN A 157 -27.30 -0.34 -6.31
N ASP A 158 -27.02 -1.37 -7.13
CA ASP A 158 -25.98 -2.37 -6.85
C ASP A 158 -24.58 -1.73 -6.88
N VAL A 159 -24.31 -0.89 -7.88
CA VAL A 159 -23.02 -0.18 -7.98
C VAL A 159 -22.92 0.91 -6.93
N CYS A 160 -24.02 1.60 -6.59
CA CYS A 160 -24.07 2.53 -5.46
C CYS A 160 -23.67 1.84 -4.16
N ARG A 161 -24.19 0.64 -3.89
CA ARG A 161 -23.77 -0.16 -2.73
C ARG A 161 -22.28 -0.51 -2.81
N ALA A 162 -21.79 -0.99 -3.95
CA ALA A 162 -20.38 -1.33 -4.11
C ALA A 162 -19.45 -0.12 -3.83
N VAL A 163 -19.80 1.07 -4.31
CA VAL A 163 -19.06 2.31 -4.03
C VAL A 163 -19.01 2.62 -2.53
N ARG A 164 -20.13 2.46 -1.81
CA ARG A 164 -20.20 2.77 -0.37
C ARG A 164 -19.47 1.75 0.50
N GLU A 165 -19.55 0.47 0.16
CA GLU A 165 -19.14 -0.63 1.05
C GLU A 165 -17.78 -1.24 0.72
N THR A 166 -17.17 -0.92 -0.43
CA THR A 166 -15.83 -1.45 -0.78
C THR A 166 -14.79 -0.98 0.23
N HIS A 167 -14.03 -1.92 0.81
CA HIS A 167 -12.97 -1.61 1.80
C HIS A 167 -11.76 -0.88 1.16
N LEU A 168 -11.07 -0.05 1.94
CA LEU A 168 -9.76 0.51 1.59
C LEU A 168 -8.88 0.34 2.82
N THR A 169 -7.69 -0.20 2.60
CA THR A 169 -6.76 -0.52 3.66
C THR A 169 -6.08 0.74 4.19
N GLY A 170 -5.80 0.76 5.49
CA GLY A 170 -4.85 1.71 6.06
C GLY A 170 -3.42 1.30 5.69
N SER A 171 -2.56 2.26 5.36
CA SER A 171 -1.13 1.98 5.20
C SER A 171 -0.28 3.21 5.51
N SER A 172 0.83 2.97 6.19
CA SER A 172 1.78 3.99 6.62
C SER A 172 3.19 3.54 6.26
N LYS A 173 4.00 4.51 5.83
CA LYS A 173 5.43 4.34 5.54
C LYS A 173 6.21 5.45 6.23
N LEU A 174 7.39 5.12 6.73
CA LEU A 174 8.36 6.10 7.19
C LEU A 174 9.72 5.77 6.59
N PHE A 175 10.28 6.72 5.84
CA PHE A 175 11.58 6.59 5.20
C PHE A 175 12.63 7.41 5.94
N MET A 176 13.87 6.94 5.88
CA MET A 176 15.06 7.64 6.34
C MET A 176 16.12 7.61 5.26
N LEU A 177 16.72 8.76 4.95
CA LEU A 177 17.96 8.81 4.18
C LEU A 177 19.15 8.74 5.14
N THR A 178 19.98 7.71 5.03
CA THR A 178 21.22 7.55 5.79
C THR A 178 22.42 8.08 5.01
N ARG A 179 23.49 8.47 5.73
CA ARG A 179 24.71 9.01 5.11
C ARG A 179 25.34 8.03 4.13
N ASP A 180 25.34 6.75 4.47
CA ASP A 180 25.93 5.68 3.68
C ASP A 180 25.03 4.44 3.69
N LYS A 181 25.27 3.52 2.75
CA LYS A 181 24.67 2.18 2.68
C LYS A 181 25.29 1.24 3.72
N PHE A 182 25.09 1.56 5.00
CA PHE A 182 25.73 0.90 6.14
C PHE A 182 25.57 -0.63 6.14
N TRP A 183 24.46 -1.15 5.61
CA TRP A 183 24.18 -2.58 5.53
C TRP A 183 25.16 -3.33 4.61
N LEU A 184 25.61 -2.71 3.52
CA LEU A 184 26.60 -3.31 2.61
C LEU A 184 27.96 -3.45 3.29
N LYS A 185 28.42 -2.39 3.97
CA LYS A 185 29.73 -2.35 4.61
C LYS A 185 29.80 -3.29 5.82
N ASN A 186 28.73 -3.34 6.61
CA ASN A 186 28.70 -4.08 7.87
C ASN A 186 28.08 -5.48 7.73
N LYS A 187 27.69 -5.89 6.52
CA LYS A 187 27.05 -7.19 6.23
C LYS A 187 25.78 -7.42 7.07
N LEU A 188 24.98 -6.38 7.23
CA LEU A 188 23.71 -6.44 7.95
C LEU A 188 22.57 -6.85 7.02
N PRO A 189 21.44 -7.34 7.56
CA PRO A 189 20.27 -7.70 6.75
C PRO A 189 19.78 -6.54 5.88
N LEU A 190 19.41 -6.85 4.63
CA LEU A 190 18.78 -5.88 3.72
C LEU A 190 17.31 -5.61 4.08
N THR A 191 16.65 -6.64 4.63
CA THR A 191 15.23 -6.60 5.00
C THR A 191 15.06 -7.23 6.36
N ILE A 192 14.21 -6.64 7.19
CA ILE A 192 13.81 -7.21 8.48
C ILE A 192 12.28 -7.30 8.50
N GLN A 193 11.75 -8.46 8.87
CA GLN A 193 10.34 -8.64 9.20
C GLN A 193 10.26 -8.86 10.71
N SER A 194 9.45 -8.04 11.37
CA SER A 194 9.27 -8.07 12.82
C SER A 194 7.79 -8.16 13.17
N ASP A 195 7.50 -8.85 14.26
CA ASP A 195 6.21 -8.84 14.93
C ASP A 195 5.99 -7.57 15.79
N GLY A 196 7.01 -6.73 15.93
CA GLY A 196 6.96 -5.39 16.53
C GLY A 196 6.34 -4.31 15.61
N LEU A 197 6.37 -3.06 16.05
CA LEU A 197 5.75 -1.90 15.42
C LEU A 197 6.38 -1.53 14.08
N VAL A 198 7.68 -1.79 13.90
CA VAL A 198 8.38 -1.50 12.64
C VAL A 198 7.84 -2.35 11.48
N ARG A 199 7.31 -3.55 11.77
CA ARG A 199 6.89 -4.55 10.78
C ARG A 199 7.97 -4.83 9.74
N GLY A 200 7.81 -4.30 8.52
CA GLY A 200 8.79 -4.46 7.44
C GLY A 200 9.78 -3.30 7.37
N VAL A 201 11.07 -3.62 7.51
CA VAL A 201 12.20 -2.71 7.25
C VAL A 201 12.86 -3.10 5.93
N TYR A 202 13.14 -2.14 5.05
CA TYR A 202 13.81 -2.38 3.76
C TYR A 202 14.91 -1.36 3.50
N CYS A 203 16.13 -1.86 3.26
CA CYS A 203 17.27 -1.08 2.82
C CYS A 203 17.32 -1.05 1.29
N LEU A 204 17.19 0.14 0.71
CA LEU A 204 17.06 0.37 -0.73
C LEU A 204 18.33 1.02 -1.27
N ASP A 205 18.93 0.36 -2.26
CA ASP A 205 20.08 0.88 -3.01
C ASP A 205 19.61 1.49 -4.34
N TYR A 206 19.57 2.82 -4.40
CA TYR A 206 19.23 3.57 -5.62
C TYR A 206 20.47 3.89 -6.49
N GLU A 207 21.68 3.65 -6.00
CA GLU A 207 22.95 3.97 -6.66
C GLU A 207 23.92 2.78 -6.54
N SER A 208 23.61 1.66 -7.19
CA SER A 208 24.40 0.41 -7.08
C SER A 208 25.88 0.57 -7.42
N ASP A 209 26.20 1.47 -8.36
CA ASP A 209 27.57 1.74 -8.80
C ASP A 209 28.37 2.60 -7.80
N ASN A 210 27.71 3.15 -6.78
CA ASN A 210 28.31 3.97 -5.74
C ASN A 210 28.11 3.34 -4.35
N PRO A 211 28.89 2.31 -3.96
CA PRO A 211 28.69 1.58 -2.69
C PRO A 211 28.86 2.45 -1.44
N GLY A 212 29.60 3.57 -1.53
CA GLY A 212 29.77 4.54 -0.45
C GLY A 212 28.73 5.67 -0.42
N GLY A 213 27.80 5.68 -1.39
CA GLY A 213 26.74 6.68 -1.49
C GLY A 213 25.68 6.56 -0.39
N PRO A 214 24.72 7.50 -0.37
CA PRO A 214 23.65 7.51 0.62
C PRO A 214 22.74 6.27 0.49
N GLY A 215 22.17 5.86 1.63
CA GLY A 215 21.22 4.76 1.70
C GLY A 215 19.80 5.27 1.95
N VAL A 216 18.79 4.64 1.34
CA VAL A 216 17.39 4.86 1.71
C VAL A 216 16.91 3.67 2.53
N VAL A 217 16.41 3.92 3.72
CA VAL A 217 15.79 2.90 4.58
C VAL A 217 14.30 3.20 4.66
N LEU A 218 13.47 2.29 4.17
CA LEU A 218 12.07 2.21 4.57
C LEU A 218 12.06 1.60 5.98
N LEU A 219 12.04 2.47 7.00
CA LEU A 219 12.17 2.06 8.39
C LEU A 219 10.94 1.30 8.88
N SER A 220 9.77 1.67 8.40
CA SER A 220 8.54 0.98 8.74
C SER A 220 7.59 1.02 7.55
N TYR A 221 7.07 -0.15 7.21
CA TYR A 221 5.98 -0.32 6.27
C TYR A 221 4.90 -1.18 6.90
N THR A 222 3.75 -0.57 7.17
CA THR A 222 2.64 -1.17 7.92
C THR A 222 1.33 -1.09 7.16
N TRP A 223 0.42 -2.03 7.46
CA TRP A 223 -0.94 -2.08 6.92
C TRP A 223 -1.97 -2.22 8.04
N GLU A 224 -3.21 -1.84 7.73
CA GLU A 224 -4.39 -1.95 8.59
C GLU A 224 -4.12 -1.48 10.02
N ASP A 225 -4.44 -2.26 11.04
CA ASP A 225 -4.31 -1.87 12.44
C ASP A 225 -2.90 -1.39 12.81
N ASP A 226 -1.85 -1.93 12.19
CA ASP A 226 -0.49 -1.48 12.45
C ASP A 226 -0.21 -0.09 11.91
N ALA A 227 -0.80 0.25 10.76
CA ALA A 227 -0.73 1.60 10.22
C ALA A 227 -1.53 2.59 11.08
N HIS A 228 -2.68 2.16 11.62
CA HIS A 228 -3.53 2.99 12.48
C HIS A 228 -2.86 3.33 13.82
N LYS A 229 -2.04 2.42 14.39
CA LYS A 229 -1.25 2.70 15.62
C LYS A 229 -0.41 3.96 15.47
N LEU A 230 0.18 4.16 14.28
CA LEU A 230 1.09 5.27 14.01
C LEU A 230 0.39 6.65 13.93
N LEU A 231 -0.95 6.68 13.83
CA LEU A 231 -1.71 7.93 13.84
C LEU A 231 -1.66 8.64 15.20
N ALA A 232 -1.33 7.93 16.28
CA ALA A 232 -1.21 8.52 17.62
C ALA A 232 -0.01 9.47 17.77
N ILE A 233 1.04 9.28 16.96
CA ILE A 233 2.24 10.13 16.96
C ILE A 233 2.28 10.89 15.64
N THR A 234 1.88 12.16 15.64
CA THR A 234 1.82 12.98 14.44
C THR A 234 3.17 13.55 14.03
N ASP A 235 4.06 13.78 15.00
CA ASP A 235 5.42 14.27 14.75
C ASP A 235 6.31 13.16 14.18
N LYS A 236 6.85 13.40 12.98
CA LYS A 236 7.63 12.39 12.25
C LYS A 236 8.95 12.05 12.95
N LYS A 237 9.57 13.01 13.65
CA LYS A 237 10.83 12.79 14.36
C LYS A 237 10.60 11.88 15.56
N GLN A 238 9.58 12.17 16.37
CA GLN A 238 9.18 11.31 17.49
C GLN A 238 8.82 9.92 16.99
N ARG A 239 8.01 9.81 15.93
CA ARG A 239 7.65 8.51 15.33
C ARG A 239 8.89 7.73 14.89
N CYS A 240 9.83 8.39 14.21
CA CYS A 240 11.08 7.79 13.79
C CYS A 240 11.91 7.29 14.98
N GLN A 241 12.08 8.12 16.02
CA GLN A 241 12.86 7.75 17.20
C GLN A 241 12.25 6.56 17.94
N HIS A 242 10.92 6.54 18.12
CA HIS A 242 10.22 5.41 18.72
C HIS A 242 10.43 4.10 17.95
N LEU A 243 10.35 4.14 16.62
CA LEU A 243 10.59 2.96 15.77
C LEU A 243 12.04 2.47 15.85
N VAL A 244 13.02 3.40 15.89
CA VAL A 244 14.44 3.05 16.07
C VAL A 244 14.68 2.44 17.46
N ASP A 245 14.11 3.03 18.51
CA ASP A 245 14.26 2.55 19.89
C ASP A 245 13.70 1.13 20.05
N GLU A 246 12.54 0.85 19.47
CA GLU A 246 11.96 -0.49 19.49
C GLU A 246 12.83 -1.50 18.73
N LEU A 247 13.26 -1.16 17.50
CA LEU A 247 14.14 -2.04 16.74
C LEU A 247 15.48 -2.27 17.46
N SER A 248 15.95 -1.29 18.25
CA SER A 248 17.17 -1.42 19.03
C SER A 248 17.09 -2.48 20.14
N ALA A 249 15.88 -2.79 20.62
CA ALA A 249 15.67 -3.85 21.62
C ALA A 249 15.93 -5.25 21.05
N ILE A 250 15.74 -5.44 19.74
CA ILE A 250 15.88 -6.73 19.05
C ILE A 250 17.20 -6.79 18.28
N HIS A 251 17.59 -5.69 17.61
CA HIS A 251 18.78 -5.62 16.77
C HIS A 251 19.55 -4.30 16.98
N PRO A 252 20.18 -4.11 18.16
CA PRO A 252 20.90 -2.86 18.50
C PRO A 252 22.01 -2.52 17.50
N GLU A 253 22.64 -3.54 16.92
CA GLU A 253 23.70 -3.36 15.93
C GLU A 253 23.24 -2.71 14.62
N PHE A 254 21.98 -2.95 14.22
CA PHE A 254 21.38 -2.34 13.04
C PHE A 254 20.87 -0.94 13.40
N ALA A 255 20.18 -0.82 14.53
CA ALA A 255 19.55 0.42 14.99
C ALA A 255 20.55 1.57 15.17
N ARG A 256 21.79 1.31 15.61
CA ARG A 256 22.83 2.35 15.74
C ARG A 256 23.18 3.08 14.43
N TYR A 257 22.87 2.50 13.27
CA TYR A 257 23.07 3.12 11.97
C TYR A 257 21.84 3.87 11.44
N LEU A 258 20.71 3.78 12.13
CA LEU A 258 19.47 4.47 11.78
C LEU A 258 19.51 5.92 12.27
N VAL A 259 20.44 6.67 11.70
CA VAL A 259 20.61 8.10 11.93
C VAL A 259 20.42 8.81 10.57
N PRO A 260 19.52 9.80 10.48
CA PRO A 260 19.33 10.54 9.23
C PRO A 260 20.64 11.22 8.82
N ALA A 261 20.85 11.39 7.52
CA ALA A 261 22.04 12.02 6.98
C ALA A 261 22.28 13.40 7.64
N GLY A 262 23.49 13.61 8.19
CA GLY A 262 23.81 14.85 8.92
C GLY A 262 23.04 15.07 10.24
N GLY A 263 22.28 14.08 10.71
CA GLY A 263 21.43 14.19 11.90
C GLY A 263 20.16 15.02 11.70
N ASP A 264 19.80 15.34 10.45
CA ASP A 264 18.66 16.20 10.12
C ASP A 264 17.38 15.39 9.90
N TYR A 265 16.61 15.22 10.98
CA TYR A 265 15.31 14.53 10.96
C TYR A 265 14.24 15.29 10.17
N GLU A 266 14.33 16.61 10.04
CA GLU A 266 13.33 17.38 9.31
C GLU A 266 13.49 17.21 7.80
N ARG A 267 14.72 17.12 7.33
CA ARG A 267 15.00 16.95 5.91
C ARG A 267 14.98 15.50 5.45
N TYR A 268 15.51 14.59 6.26
CA TYR A 268 15.84 13.23 5.82
C TYR A 268 14.99 12.13 6.45
N VAL A 269 13.95 12.49 7.20
CA VAL A 269 12.83 11.60 7.54
C VAL A 269 11.58 12.04 6.79
N LEU A 270 10.97 11.09 6.06
CA LEU A 270 9.83 11.30 5.16
C LEU A 270 8.66 10.39 5.54
#